data_AF-X1HCC6-F1
#
_entry.id   AF-X1HCC6-F1
#
_cell.length_a   1.000
_cell.length_b   1.000
_cell.length_c   1.000
_cell.angle_alpha   90.00
_cell.angle_beta   90.00
_cell.angle_gamma   90.00
#
_symmetry.space_group_name_H-M   'P 1'
#
loop_
_entity.id
_entity.type
_entity.pdbx_description
1 polymer ?
#
loop_
_entity_poly.entity_id
_entity_poly.type
_entity_poly.pdbx_seq_one_letter_code
_entity_poly.pdbx_strand_id
1 'polypeptide(L)' 'AGYTGYIFTGNRKLAGKVGLKTSARMIFFNGKIECRLLKYEMYEGTKQS' A
#
# COMPACT_ATOMS: atom_id res chain seq x y z
N ALA A 1 -4.23 15.36 12.47
CA ALA A 1 -3.85 13.98 12.82
C ALA A 1 -3.69 13.15 11.55
N GLY A 2 -2.73 12.22 11.49
CA GLY A 2 -2.51 11.36 10.31
C GLY A 2 -3.48 10.17 10.23
N TYR A 3 -3.52 9.49 9.08
CA TYR A 3 -4.31 8.28 8.85
C TYR A 3 -3.43 7.09 8.49
N THR A 4 -3.86 5.89 8.86
CA THR A 4 -3.26 4.65 8.34
C THR A 4 -4.18 4.06 7.28
N GLY A 5 -3.66 3.89 6.07
CA GLY A 5 -4.37 3.29 4.94
C GLY A 5 -3.80 1.92 4.59
N TYR A 6 -4.66 1.05 4.05
CA TYR A 6 -4.25 -0.27 3.57
C TYR A 6 -4.82 -0.53 2.17
N ILE A 7 -4.03 -1.16 1.31
CA ILE A 7 -4.48 -1.65 -0.01
C ILE A 7 -4.17 -3.13 -0.10
N PHE A 8 -5.19 -3.95 -0.35
CA PHE A 8 -5.03 -5.37 -0.64
C PHE A 8 -5.22 -5.60 -2.14
N THR A 9 -4.20 -6.10 -2.83
CA THR A 9 -4.27 -6.29 -4.28
C THR A 9 -3.34 -7.38 -4.79
N GLY A 10 -3.82 -8.14 -5.79
CA GLY A 10 -2.99 -9.03 -6.61
C GLY A 10 -2.35 -8.35 -7.83
N ASN A 11 -2.73 -7.10 -8.13
CA ASN A 11 -2.22 -6.36 -9.28
C ASN A 11 -1.08 -5.41 -8.90
N ARG A 12 0.16 -5.88 -9.08
CA ARG A 12 1.37 -5.12 -8.74
C ARG A 12 1.57 -3.86 -9.58
N LYS A 13 1.09 -3.83 -10.83
CA LYS A 13 1.16 -2.64 -11.70
C LYS A 13 0.24 -1.54 -11.17
N LEU A 14 -0.97 -1.90 -10.76
CA LEU A 14 -1.94 -0.94 -10.21
C LEU A 14 -1.48 -0.39 -8.86
N ALA A 15 -0.92 -1.25 -8.00
CA ALA A 15 -0.32 -0.84 -6.73
C ALA A 15 0.74 0.26 -6.88
N GLY A 16 1.56 0.18 -7.94
CA GLY A 16 2.59 1.19 -8.22
C GLY A 16 2.03 2.57 -8.59
N LYS A 17 0.81 2.63 -9.13
CA LYS A 17 0.16 3.90 -9.50
C LYS A 17 -0.35 4.72 -8.32
N VAL A 18 -0.37 4.15 -7.12
CA VAL A 18 -0.81 4.84 -5.89
C VAL A 18 0.15 5.98 -5.53
N GLY A 19 1.43 5.92 -5.95
CA GLY A 19 2.39 7.03 -5.79
C GLY A 19 2.84 7.30 -4.34
N LEU A 20 2.25 6.62 -3.35
CA LEU A 20 2.63 6.71 -1.94
C LEU A 20 3.69 5.67 -1.57
N LYS A 21 4.57 6.04 -0.64
CA LYS A 21 5.55 5.10 -0.07
C LYS A 21 4.85 4.15 0.91
N THR A 22 4.91 2.85 0.62
CA THR A 22 4.42 1.82 1.56
C THR A 22 5.33 1.71 2.77
N SER A 23 4.75 1.73 3.98
CA SER A 23 5.47 1.50 5.24
C SER A 23 5.66 0.01 5.55
N ALA A 24 4.74 -0.85 5.09
CA ALA A 24 4.88 -2.30 5.20
C ALA A 24 4.23 -3.02 4.00
N ARG A 25 4.72 -4.23 3.71
CA ARG A 25 4.20 -5.10 2.64
C ARG A 25 4.14 -6.54 3.13
N MET A 26 2.95 -7.12 3.12
CA MET A 26 2.70 -8.51 3.52
C MET A 26 2.22 -9.30 2.31
N ILE A 27 2.78 -10.49 2.09
CA ILE A 27 2.41 -11.37 0.98
C ILE A 27 1.30 -12.30 1.43
N PHE A 28 0.29 -12.46 0.58
CA PHE A 28 -0.82 -13.36 0.72
C PHE A 28 -1.02 -14.15 -0.56
N PHE A 29 -1.71 -15.27 -0.47
CA PHE A 29 -2.10 -16.05 -1.64
C PHE A 29 -3.62 -16.24 -1.65
N ASN A 30 -4.28 -15.70 -2.67
CA ASN A 30 -5.67 -16.01 -2.96
C ASN A 30 -5.70 -17.16 -3.98
N GLY A 31 -5.70 -18.40 -3.48
CA GLY A 31 -5.44 -19.58 -4.30
C GLY A 31 -4.03 -19.52 -4.90
N LYS A 32 -3.93 -19.54 -6.24
CA LYS A 32 -2.64 -19.45 -6.96
C LYS A 32 -2.20 -18.01 -7.25
N ILE A 33 -2.99 -17.00 -6.85
CA ILE A 33 -2.71 -15.59 -7.12
C ILE A 33 -1.95 -14.99 -5.93
N GLU A 34 -0.74 -14.49 -6.18
CA GLU A 34 -0.01 -13.70 -5.19
C GLU A 34 -0.69 -12.32 -5.02
N CYS A 35 -1.17 -12.06 -3.81
CA CYS A 35 -1.71 -10.77 -3.38
C CYS A 35 -0.78 -10.14 -2.34
N ARG A 36 -0.83 -8.82 -2.22
CA ARG A 36 -0.09 -8.10 -1.18
C ARG A 36 -1.00 -7.14 -0.45
N LEU A 37 -0.88 -7.11 0.87
CA LEU A 37 -1.41 -6.04 1.70
C LEU A 37 -0.32 -4.98 1.85
N LEU A 38 -0.62 -3.76 1.44
CA LEU A 38 0.28 -2.62 1.44
C LEU A 38 -0.21 -1.64 2.50
N LYS A 39 0.63 -1.37 3.50
CA LYS A 39 0.35 -0.36 4.54
C LYS A 39 0.89 1.00 4.13
N TYR A 40 0.13 2.04 4.38
CA TYR A 40 0.52 3.43 4.18
C TYR A 40 0.30 4.20 5.48
N GLU A 41 1.35 4.88 5.94
CA GLU A 41 1.28 5.82 7.04
C GLU A 41 1.20 7.22 6.43
N MET A 42 -0.01 7.79 6.45
CA MET A 42 -0.29 9.11 5.89
C MET A 42 -0.26 10.12 7.03
N TYR A 43 0.42 11.23 6.80
CA TYR A 43 0.40 12.40 7.66
C TYR A 43 -0.54 13.44 7.04
N GLU A 44 -1.00 14.37 7.86
CA GLU A 44 -1.82 15.48 7.39
C GLU A 44 -0.95 16.48 6.61
N GLY A 45 -1.40 16.89 5.42
CA GLY A 45 -0.66 17.80 4.53
C GLY A 45 0.29 17.08 3.56
N THR A 46 1.26 17.82 3.02
CA THR A 46 2.30 17.31 2.11
C THR A 46 3.65 17.24 2.80
N LYS A 47 4.40 16.15 2.59
CA LYS A 47 5.76 15.99 3.12
C LYS A 47 6.60 17.01 2.38
N GLN A 48 6.89 18.12 3.03
CA GLN A 48 7.94 19.02 2.56
C GLN A 48 9.25 18.27 2.74
N SER A 49 9.87 17.93 1.61
CA SER A 49 11.23 17.41 1.50
C SER A 49 12.26 18.48 1.83
#